data_AF-A0ABD2P0F4-F1
#
_entry.id   AF-A0ABD2P0F4-F1
#
_cell.length_a   1.000
_cell.length_b   1.000
_cell.length_c   1.000
_cell.angle_alpha   90.00
_cell.angle_beta   90.00
_cell.angle_gamma   90.00
#
_symmetry.space_group_name_H-M   'P 1'
#
loop_
_entity.id
_entity.type
_entity.pdbx_description
1 polymer ?
#
loop_
_entity_poly.entity_id
_entity_poly.type
_entity_poly.pdbx_seq_one_letter_code
_entity_poly.pdbx_strand_id
1 'polypeptide(L)'
;MEENKVCNICNNIVEDDEEGLLCDECMIWKHRTCISMSYKTYLKISKSQQPLHCGPCKSNTSVPLQSPTKAYSIADVMEKLNDMDRKYNILFER
;
A
#
# COMPACT_ATOMS: atom_id res chain seq x y z
N MET A 1 -5.99 22.33 -23.84
CA MET A 1 -4.83 21.48 -24.20
C MET A 1 -5.23 20.09 -23.81
N GLU A 2 -5.30 19.18 -24.77
CA GLU A 2 -5.67 17.79 -24.52
C GLU A 2 -4.43 17.10 -23.93
N GLU A 3 -4.45 16.87 -22.61
CA GLU A 3 -3.38 16.14 -21.94
C GLU A 3 -3.45 14.70 -22.43
N ASN A 4 -2.51 14.30 -23.29
CA ASN A 4 -2.44 12.96 -23.84
C ASN A 4 -2.31 11.93 -22.71
N LYS A 5 -3.42 11.24 -22.41
CA LYS A 5 -3.49 10.14 -21.43
C LYS A 5 -2.85 8.87 -21.99
N VAL A 6 -1.61 8.93 -22.46
CA VAL A 6 -0.97 7.77 -23.12
C VAL A 6 -0.23 6.93 -22.09
N CYS A 7 -0.49 5.62 -22.07
CA CYS A 7 0.26 4.70 -21.25
C CYS A 7 1.66 4.51 -21.81
N ASN A 8 2.69 4.79 -21.01
CA ASN A 8 4.08 4.65 -21.46
C ASN A 8 4.60 3.21 -21.61
N ILE A 9 3.77 2.20 -21.29
CA ILE A 9 4.14 0.77 -21.38
C ILE A 9 3.61 0.18 -22.68
N CYS A 10 2.31 0.33 -22.94
CA CYS A 10 1.67 -0.22 -24.14
C CYS A 10 1.53 0.81 -25.28
N ASN A 11 1.83 2.09 -25.02
CA ASN A 11 1.67 3.23 -25.95
C ASN A 11 0.24 3.45 -26.44
N ASN A 12 -0.76 2.86 -25.78
CA ASN A 12 -2.17 3.11 -26.04
C ASN A 12 -2.70 4.24 -25.14
N ILE A 13 -3.78 4.86 -25.58
CA ILE A 13 -4.52 5.84 -24.78
C ILE A 13 -5.16 5.10 -23.59
N VAL A 14 -5.15 5.75 -22.43
CA VAL A 14 -5.86 5.38 -21.22
C VAL A 14 -7.19 6.11 -21.26
N GLU A 15 -8.26 5.39 -21.57
CA GLU A 15 -9.61 5.94 -21.64
C GLU A 15 -10.19 6.17 -20.22
N ASP A 16 -11.23 6.98 -20.10
CA ASP A 16 -11.82 7.34 -18.79
C ASP A 16 -12.55 6.19 -18.10
N ASP A 17 -13.00 5.21 -18.88
CA ASP A 17 -13.62 3.96 -18.43
C ASP A 17 -12.58 2.85 -18.19
N GLU A 18 -11.32 3.07 -18.54
CA GLU A 18 -10.22 2.14 -18.23
C GLU A 18 -9.64 2.36 -16.84
N GLU A 19 -9.01 1.32 -16.32
CA GLU A 19 -8.34 1.34 -15.02
C GLU A 19 -6.96 2.00 -15.13
N GLY A 20 -6.98 3.32 -15.32
CA GLY A 20 -5.80 4.17 -15.46
C GLY A 20 -5.26 4.69 -14.12
N LEU A 21 -3.95 4.86 -14.04
CA LEU A 21 -3.28 5.50 -12.92
C LEU A 21 -2.31 6.57 -13.43
N LEU A 22 -2.41 7.78 -12.87
CA LEU A 22 -1.46 8.86 -13.09
C LEU A 22 -0.44 8.90 -11.96
N CYS A 23 0.84 9.00 -12.31
CA CYS A 23 1.89 9.26 -11.32
C CYS A 23 1.94 10.76 -10.99
N ASP A 24 1.81 11.14 -9.72
CA ASP A 24 1.79 12.55 -9.29
C ASP A 24 3.16 13.26 -9.42
N GLU A 25 4.24 12.51 -9.65
CA GLU A 25 5.58 13.08 -9.78
C GLU A 25 6.03 13.23 -11.23
N CYS A 26 5.94 12.16 -12.02
CA CYS A 26 6.34 12.21 -13.43
C CYS A 26 5.20 12.55 -14.40
N MET A 27 3.96 12.67 -13.90
CA MET A 27 2.76 12.98 -14.69
C MET A 27 2.52 12.01 -15.86
N ILE A 28 2.96 10.75 -15.72
CA ILE A 28 2.79 9.71 -16.74
C ILE A 28 1.63 8.79 -16.36
N TRP A 29 0.73 8.58 -17.33
CA TRP A 29 -0.35 7.61 -17.24
C TRP A 29 0.12 6.18 -17.46
N LYS A 30 -0.48 5.23 -16.74
CA LYS A 30 -0.27 3.80 -16.92
C LYS A 30 -1.56 3.02 -16.66
N HIS A 31 -1.85 2.02 -17.50
CA HIS A 31 -2.92 1.07 -17.18
C HIS A 31 -2.54 0.22 -15.97
N ARG A 32 -3.52 -0.12 -15.14
CA ARG A 32 -3.39 -1.07 -14.02
C ARG A 32 -2.78 -2.40 -14.48
N THR A 33 -3.27 -2.91 -15.61
CA THR A 33 -2.83 -4.18 -16.21
C THR A 33 -1.37 -4.11 -16.67
N CYS A 34 -0.97 -3.00 -17.29
CA CYS A 34 0.41 -2.79 -17.75
C CYS A 34 1.44 -2.79 -16.61
N ILE A 35 1.05 -2.37 -15.41
CA ILE A 35 1.90 -2.43 -14.21
C ILE A 35 1.65 -3.68 -13.36
N SER A 36 0.89 -4.66 -13.86
CA SER A 36 0.54 -5.91 -13.15
C SER A 36 -0.05 -5.69 -11.75
N MET A 37 -0.77 -4.59 -11.55
CA MET A 37 -1.37 -4.27 -10.24
C MET A 37 -2.68 -5.03 -10.06
N SER A 38 -2.88 -5.62 -8.88
CA SER A 38 -4.15 -6.29 -8.57
C SER A 38 -5.32 -5.28 -8.52
N TYR A 39 -6.51 -5.70 -8.92
CA TYR A 39 -7.72 -4.88 -8.85
C TYR A 39 -8.01 -4.39 -7.41
N LYS A 40 -7.81 -5.24 -6.40
CA LYS A 40 -7.97 -4.87 -4.99
C LYS A 40 -7.03 -3.74 -4.58
N THR A 41 -5.79 -3.76 -5.06
CA THR A 41 -4.81 -2.70 -4.80
C THR A 41 -5.20 -1.40 -5.49
N TYR A 42 -5.63 -1.49 -6.75
CA TYR A 42 -6.12 -0.34 -7.52
C TYR A 42 -7.29 0.36 -6.81
N LEU A 43 -8.30 -0.39 -6.35
CA LEU A 43 -9.44 0.17 -5.61
C LEU A 43 -9.04 0.83 -4.29
N LYS A 44 -8.02 0.33 -3.61
CA LYS A 44 -7.52 0.96 -2.38
C LYS A 44 -6.83 2.29 -2.69
N ILE A 45 -6.05 2.32 -3.77
CA ILE A 45 -5.34 3.53 -4.21
C ILE A 45 -6.33 4.57 -4.72
N SER A 46 -7.33 4.19 -5.52
CA SER A 46 -8.31 5.15 -6.05
C SER A 46 -9.20 5.79 -4.99
N LYS A 47 -9.34 5.16 -3.82
CA LYS A 47 -10.02 5.71 -2.64
C LYS A 47 -9.08 6.46 -1.70
N SER A 48 -7.78 6.36 -1.91
CA SER A 48 -6.77 7.01 -1.08
C SER A 48 -6.61 8.47 -1.50
N GLN A 49 -6.34 9.35 -0.53
CA GLN A 49 -5.91 10.74 -0.80
C GLN A 49 -4.38 10.87 -0.85
N GLN A 50 -3.66 9.76 -0.70
CA GLN A 50 -2.20 9.75 -0.75
C GLN A 50 -1.70 9.89 -2.18
N PRO A 51 -0.61 10.62 -2.41
CA PRO A 51 -0.02 10.75 -3.72
C PRO A 51 0.47 9.39 -4.24
N LEU A 52 0.22 9.14 -5.52
CA LEU A 52 0.59 7.93 -6.21
C LEU A 52 1.88 8.15 -6.99
N HIS A 53 2.94 7.49 -6.54
CA HIS A 53 4.22 7.47 -7.25
C HIS A 53 4.38 6.14 -8.00
N CYS A 54 4.86 6.18 -9.24
CA CYS A 54 5.23 4.98 -9.97
C CYS A 54 6.54 4.39 -9.41
N GLY A 55 6.85 3.12 -9.73
CA GLY A 55 8.06 2.43 -9.23
C GLY A 55 9.35 3.26 -9.30
N PRO A 56 9.71 3.83 -10.47
CA PRO A 56 10.88 4.70 -10.62
C PRO A 56 10.87 5.95 -9.72
N CYS A 57 9.70 6.58 -9.55
CA CYS A 57 9.50 7.76 -8.69
C CYS A 57 9.58 7.41 -7.20
N LYS A 58 9.10 6.21 -6.80
CA LYS A 58 9.24 5.71 -5.42
C LYS A 58 10.69 5.49 -5.01
N SER A 59 11.57 5.12 -5.95
CA SER A 59 13.01 4.91 -5.66
C SER A 59 13.78 6.19 -5.34
N ASN A 60 13.28 7.37 -5.73
CA ASN A 60 13.89 8.66 -5.39
C ASN A 60 13.46 9.17 -4.01
N THR A 61 12.37 8.63 -3.47
CA THR A 61 11.95 8.83 -2.08
C THR A 61 12.51 7.71 -1.23
N SER A 62 13.82 7.77 -0.96
CA SER A 62 14.44 6.99 0.12
C SER A 62 13.98 7.53 1.48
N VAL A 63 12.68 7.46 1.76
CA VAL A 63 12.22 7.38 3.14
C VAL A 63 12.03 5.89 3.37
N PRO A 64 12.80 5.25 4.26
CA PRO A 64 12.54 3.88 4.61
C PRO A 64 11.06 3.80 4.98
N LEU A 65 10.32 2.89 4.33
CA LEU A 65 9.01 2.50 4.79
C LEU A 65 9.22 1.91 6.19
N GLN A 66 9.26 2.76 7.22
CA GLN A 66 9.09 2.34 8.59
C GLN A 66 7.62 1.98 8.71
N SER A 67 7.24 0.84 8.12
CA SER A 67 6.18 0.06 8.73
C SER A 67 6.58 -0.06 10.20
N PRO A 68 5.75 0.33 11.17
CA PRO A 68 6.01 -0.01 12.56
C PRO A 68 5.81 -1.52 12.68
N THR A 69 6.77 -2.30 12.20
CA THR A 69 7.02 -3.63 12.75
C THR A 69 7.46 -3.34 14.17
N LYS A 70 6.50 -3.25 15.10
CA LYS A 70 6.82 -3.33 16.52
C LYS A 70 7.64 -4.60 16.66
N ALA A 71 8.96 -4.43 16.83
CA ALA A 71 9.85 -5.52 17.11
C ALA A 71 9.48 -5.94 18.54
N TYR A 72 8.63 -6.97 18.64
CA TYR A 72 8.32 -7.55 19.92
C TYR A 72 9.57 -8.24 20.44
N SER A 73 10.01 -7.83 21.61
CA SER A 73 11.05 -8.51 22.35
C SER A 73 10.49 -9.80 22.96
N ILE A 74 11.39 -10.71 23.33
CA ILE A 74 11.04 -11.90 24.11
C ILE A 74 10.34 -11.49 25.42
N ALA A 75 10.70 -10.35 26.01
CA ALA A 75 10.07 -9.82 27.21
C ALA A 75 8.59 -9.46 26.98
N ASP A 76 8.26 -8.83 25.84
CA ASP A 76 6.88 -8.49 25.49
C ASP A 76 6.01 -9.75 25.34
N VAL A 77 6.59 -10.83 24.79
CA VAL A 77 5.92 -12.12 24.64
C VAL A 77 5.69 -12.78 26.00
N MET A 78 6.70 -12.77 26.88
CA MET A 78 6.59 -13.34 28.23
C MET A 78 5.57 -12.59 29.08
N GLU A 79 5.54 -11.26 29.03
CA GLU A 79 4.54 -10.44 29.72
C GLU A 79 3.12 -10.80 29.27
N LYS A 80 2.93 -10.98 27.95
CA LYS A 80 1.63 -11.34 27.39
C LYS A 80 1.15 -12.72 27.83
N LEU A 81 2.07 -13.70 27.90
CA LEU A 81 1.77 -15.04 28.38
C LEU A 81 1.38 -15.04 29.87
N ASN A 82 2.08 -14.28 30.70
CA ASN A 82 1.75 -14.15 32.13
C ASN A 82 0.40 -13.46 32.35
N ASP A 83 0.07 -12.42 31.57
CA ASP A 83 -1.24 -11.76 31.62
C ASP A 83 -2.38 -12.71 31.23
N MET A 84 -2.17 -13.56 30.22
CA MET A 84 -3.14 -14.58 29.83
C MET A 84 -3.36 -15.63 30.92
N ASP A 85 -2.28 -16.16 31.51
CA ASP A 85 -2.36 -17.17 32.56
C ASP A 85 -3.08 -16.65 33.79
N ARG A 86 -2.77 -15.42 34.22
CA ARG A 86 -3.47 -14.76 35.33
C ARG A 86 -4.96 -14.62 35.07
N LYS A 87 -5.36 -14.20 33.87
CA LYS A 87 -6.77 -14.04 33.51
C LYS A 87 -7.50 -15.37 33.49
N TYR A 88 -6.85 -16.43 33.02
CA TYR A 88 -7.40 -17.77 33.02
C TYR A 88 -7.63 -18.29 34.44
N ASN A 89 -6.64 -18.12 35.33
CA ASN A 89 -6.74 -18.54 36.72
C ASN A 89 -7.85 -17.80 37.49
N ILE A 90 -8.03 -16.50 37.25
CA ILE A 90 -9.15 -15.72 37.82
C ILE A 90 -10.52 -16.27 37.39
N LEU A 91 -10.64 -16.80 36.16
CA LEU A 91 -11.88 -17.38 35.67
C LEU A 91 -12.17 -18.76 36.27
N PHE A 92 -11.15 -19.48 36.74
CA PHE A 92 -11.27 -20.80 37.37
C PHE A 92 -11.51 -20.75 38.89
N GLU A 93 -11.26 -19.61 39.53
CA GLU A 93 -11.47 -19.39 40.97
C GLU A 93 -12.89 -18.88 41.32
N ARG A 94 -13.87 -19.04 40.41
CA ARG A 94 -15.31 -18.74 40.63
C ARG A 94 -16.15 -20.00 40.49
#